data_AF-X1TWG9-F1
#
_entry.id   AF-X1TWG9-F1
#
_cell.length_a   1.000
_cell.length_b   1.000
_cell.length_c   1.000
_cell.angle_alpha   90.00
_cell.angle_beta   90.00
_cell.angle_gamma   90.00
#
_symmetry.space_group_name_H-M   'P 1'
#
loop_
_entity.id
_entity.type
_entity.pdbx_description
1 polymer ?
#
loop_
_entity_poly.entity_id
_entity_poly.type
_entity_poly.pdbx_seq_one_letter_code
_entity_poly.pdbx_strand_id
1 'polypeptide(L)'
;MFEKLPNPRHLVLTFRSVKHIDADYIRWCFACFVKLEHRKFWKELTYGAITGFEVTRGANGFHPHLHAYVSSKVGRLPIEQIRSAWLSITGANWCRITPVLFDWRRAVSEVVKYPLKIADFYNEPEAFAEYVGAIDGVRLVRGYGAFSRLAEKFKPSGKLSEIPCPVCGQKGFVEKIASYQPACDFKRAPWGWQYLPNAPP
;
A
#
# COMPACT_ATOMS: atom_id res chain seq x y z
N MET A 1 15.60 10.00 -12.33
CA MET A 1 15.68 10.48 -10.92
C MET A 1 15.44 9.35 -9.92
N PHE A 2 14.41 8.51 -10.07
CA PHE A 2 14.15 7.34 -9.21
C PHE A 2 15.19 6.21 -9.32
N GLU A 3 15.70 6.00 -10.53
CA GLU A 3 16.74 5.00 -10.85
C GLU A 3 18.07 5.21 -10.09
N LYS A 4 18.22 6.35 -9.43
CA LYS A 4 19.43 6.72 -8.67
C LYS A 4 19.19 6.84 -7.17
N LEU A 5 18.00 6.49 -6.67
CA LEU A 5 17.71 6.60 -5.25
C LEU A 5 18.45 5.51 -4.46
N PRO A 6 19.35 5.87 -3.54
CA PRO A 6 20.26 4.91 -2.92
C PRO A 6 19.61 4.18 -1.74
N ASN A 7 20.29 3.12 -1.31
CA ASN A 7 20.04 2.40 -0.06
C ASN A 7 18.57 2.08 0.20
N PRO A 8 17.93 1.29 -0.68
CA PRO A 8 16.53 0.96 -0.50
C PRO A 8 16.30 0.09 0.73
N ARG A 9 15.23 0.39 1.46
CA ARG A 9 14.79 -0.30 2.67
C ARG A 9 13.32 -0.63 2.55
N HIS A 10 12.95 -1.84 2.95
CA HIS A 10 11.57 -2.20 3.20
C HIS A 10 11.32 -2.01 4.70
N LEU A 11 10.48 -1.03 5.00
CA LEU A 11 10.02 -0.70 6.34
C LEU A 11 8.60 -1.22 6.49
N VAL A 12 8.36 -2.05 7.49
CA VAL A 12 7.01 -2.45 7.90
C VAL A 12 6.68 -1.76 9.22
N LEU A 13 5.53 -1.11 9.26
CA LEU A 13 4.97 -0.45 10.44
C LEU A 13 3.62 -1.11 10.76
N THR A 14 3.41 -1.54 12.00
CA THR A 14 2.13 -2.14 12.42
C THR A 14 1.29 -1.15 13.21
N PHE A 15 -0.01 -1.41 13.24
CA PHE A 15 -0.96 -0.79 14.16
C PHE A 15 -1.41 -1.81 15.19
N ARG A 16 -2.07 -1.36 16.27
CA ARG A 16 -2.78 -2.29 17.16
C ARG A 16 -3.92 -2.96 16.39
N SER A 17 -4.22 -4.21 16.74
CA SER A 17 -5.39 -4.88 16.19
C SER A 17 -6.67 -4.17 16.61
N VAL A 18 -7.65 -4.14 15.70
CA VAL A 18 -8.97 -3.54 15.90
C VAL A 18 -10.05 -4.51 15.46
N LYS A 19 -11.23 -4.44 16.09
CA LYS A 19 -12.35 -5.31 15.74
C LYS A 19 -12.97 -4.94 14.39
N HIS A 20 -12.98 -3.65 14.09
CA HIS A 20 -13.56 -3.10 12.86
C HIS A 20 -12.61 -2.13 12.18
N ILE A 21 -12.75 -2.01 10.86
CA ILE A 21 -12.08 -1.06 9.99
C ILE A 21 -13.09 -0.41 9.04
N ASP A 22 -12.81 0.84 8.69
CA ASP A 22 -13.54 1.58 7.67
C ASP A 22 -12.57 2.45 6.86
N ALA A 23 -13.11 3.19 5.88
CA ALA A 23 -12.30 4.07 5.04
C ALA A 23 -11.57 5.16 5.83
N ASP A 24 -12.16 5.66 6.91
CA ASP A 24 -11.56 6.72 7.74
C ASP A 24 -10.41 6.18 8.58
N TYR A 25 -10.52 4.94 9.05
CA TYR A 25 -9.45 4.25 9.75
C TYR A 25 -8.24 4.02 8.82
N ILE A 26 -8.45 3.60 7.57
CA ILE A 26 -7.36 3.46 6.59
C ILE A 26 -6.73 4.83 6.28
N ARG A 27 -7.55 5.88 6.11
CA ARG A 27 -7.04 7.26 5.93
C ARG A 27 -6.23 7.72 7.14
N TRP A 28 -6.68 7.42 8.35
CA TRP A 28 -5.98 7.70 9.59
C TRP A 28 -4.62 6.96 9.65
N CYS A 29 -4.56 5.69 9.26
CA CYS A 29 -3.30 4.94 9.15
C CYS A 29 -2.28 5.68 8.27
N PHE A 30 -2.70 6.17 7.09
CA PHE A 30 -1.81 6.98 6.24
C PHE A 30 -1.49 8.35 6.85
N ALA A 31 -2.42 9.00 7.54
CA ALA A 31 -2.14 10.25 8.24
C ALA A 31 -1.08 10.07 9.33
N CYS A 32 -1.06 8.91 10.01
CA CYS A 32 0.00 8.54 10.94
C CYS A 32 1.36 8.42 10.24
N PHE A 33 1.41 7.84 9.04
CA PHE A 33 2.65 7.85 8.23
C PHE A 33 3.09 9.26 7.85
N VAL A 34 2.16 10.15 7.46
CA VAL A 34 2.47 11.56 7.18
C VAL A 34 3.06 12.26 8.42
N LYS A 35 2.53 12.00 9.61
CA LYS A 35 3.10 12.53 10.86
C LYS A 35 4.53 12.06 11.09
N LEU A 36 4.86 10.81 10.75
CA LEU A 36 6.22 10.28 10.81
C LEU A 36 7.12 10.97 9.76
N GLU A 37 6.64 11.09 8.52
CA GLU A 37 7.37 11.68 7.40
C GLU A 37 7.72 13.15 7.66
N HIS A 38 6.83 13.89 8.31
CA HIS A 38 7.04 15.29 8.67
C HIS A 38 8.03 15.51 9.82
N ARG A 39 8.46 14.46 10.53
CA ARG A 39 9.47 14.62 11.59
C ARG A 39 10.81 15.04 10.99
N LYS A 40 11.51 15.95 11.68
CA LYS A 40 12.83 16.46 11.25
C LYS A 40 13.81 15.33 10.94
N PHE A 41 13.96 14.37 11.86
CA PHE A 41 14.87 13.24 11.68
C PHE A 41 14.51 12.39 10.45
N TRP A 42 13.23 12.20 10.14
CA TRP A 42 12.82 11.43 8.97
C TRP A 42 13.29 12.08 7.66
N LYS A 43 13.17 13.41 7.55
CA LYS A 43 13.62 14.18 6.39
C LYS A 43 15.13 14.16 6.23
N GLU A 44 15.87 14.10 7.33
CA GLU A 44 17.33 13.97 7.35
C GLU A 44 17.79 12.56 6.93
N LEU A 45 17.01 11.52 7.29
CA LEU A 45 17.35 10.13 7.01
C LEU A 45 16.90 9.63 5.65
N THR A 46 15.86 10.24 5.03
CA THR A 46 15.20 9.67 3.85
C THR A 46 15.07 10.68 2.72
N TYR A 47 15.03 10.16 1.48
CA TYR A 47 14.60 10.93 0.31
C TYR A 47 13.07 10.91 0.12
N GLY A 48 12.40 9.94 0.73
CA GLY A 48 10.96 9.72 0.61
C GLY A 48 10.64 8.23 0.71
N ALA A 49 9.36 7.91 0.53
CA ALA A 49 8.87 6.53 0.56
C ALA A 49 7.69 6.30 -0.39
N ILE A 50 7.48 5.05 -0.79
CA ILE A 50 6.21 4.56 -1.33
C ILE A 50 5.63 3.63 -0.29
N THR A 51 4.37 3.82 0.09
CA THR A 51 3.74 3.08 1.16
C THR A 51 2.46 2.42 0.65
N GLY A 52 2.34 1.11 0.88
CA GLY A 52 1.14 0.30 0.66
C GLY A 52 0.49 -0.09 1.99
N PHE A 53 -0.84 -0.08 2.03
CA PHE A 53 -1.63 -0.60 3.14
C PHE A 53 -1.81 -2.11 2.99
N GLU A 54 -1.57 -2.89 4.05
CA GLU A 54 -1.96 -4.30 4.15
C GLU A 54 -2.81 -4.46 5.40
N VAL A 55 -3.71 -5.42 5.40
CA VAL A 55 -4.39 -5.86 6.60
C VAL A 55 -4.36 -7.37 6.66
N THR A 56 -4.02 -7.90 7.83
CA THR A 56 -4.22 -9.32 8.14
C THR A 56 -5.30 -9.44 9.20
N ARG A 57 -5.79 -10.64 9.47
CA ARG A 57 -6.78 -10.88 10.52
C ARG A 57 -6.32 -12.01 11.42
N GLY A 58 -6.57 -11.88 12.71
CA GLY A 58 -6.32 -12.92 13.70
C GLY A 58 -7.36 -12.87 14.81
N ALA A 59 -7.11 -13.55 15.93
CA ALA A 59 -8.08 -13.66 17.04
C ALA A 59 -8.55 -12.29 17.59
N ASN A 60 -7.70 -11.26 17.48
CA ASN A 60 -7.98 -9.92 17.97
C ASN A 60 -8.66 -8.99 16.93
N GLY A 61 -9.03 -9.51 15.75
CA GLY A 61 -9.62 -8.74 14.65
C GLY A 61 -8.60 -8.39 13.56
N PHE A 62 -8.83 -7.28 12.88
CA PHE A 62 -7.97 -6.75 11.83
C PHE A 62 -6.65 -6.22 12.40
N HIS A 63 -5.53 -6.57 11.78
CA HIS A 63 -4.19 -6.11 12.12
C HIS A 63 -3.59 -5.36 10.92
N PRO A 64 -3.71 -4.03 10.89
CA PRO A 64 -3.21 -3.23 9.78
C PRO A 64 -1.68 -3.10 9.80
N HIS A 65 -1.12 -3.00 8.60
CA HIS A 65 0.28 -2.74 8.34
C HIS A 65 0.43 -1.66 7.28
N LEU A 66 1.51 -0.89 7.39
CA LEU A 66 2.03 -0.10 6.28
C LEU A 66 3.37 -0.67 5.85
N HIS A 67 3.41 -1.10 4.60
CA HIS A 67 4.61 -1.59 3.94
C HIS A 67 5.18 -0.44 3.13
N ALA A 68 6.37 0.03 3.49
CA ALA A 68 7.01 1.17 2.87
C ALA A 68 8.33 0.78 2.22
N TYR A 69 8.49 1.13 0.94
CA TYR A 69 9.80 1.22 0.31
C TYR A 69 10.36 2.60 0.57
N VAL A 70 11.48 2.67 1.28
CA VAL A 70 12.13 3.90 1.71
C VAL A 70 13.51 3.98 1.06
N SER A 71 13.83 5.14 0.47
CA SER A 71 15.21 5.42 0.04
C SER A 71 15.94 6.16 1.15
N SER A 72 17.02 5.55 1.64
CA SER A 72 17.79 6.04 2.79
C SER A 72 18.99 6.88 2.36
N LYS A 73 19.17 8.03 3.01
CA LYS A 73 20.34 8.91 2.88
C LYS A 73 21.56 8.37 3.61
N VAL A 74 21.35 7.59 4.68
CA VAL A 74 22.39 7.17 5.62
C VAL A 74 22.73 5.68 5.55
N GLY A 75 22.25 4.98 4.53
CA GLY A 75 22.37 3.53 4.47
C GLY A 75 21.40 2.85 5.43
N ARG A 76 21.83 2.55 6.67
CA ARG A 76 20.99 1.86 7.66
C ARG A 76 20.13 2.86 8.43
N LEU A 77 18.81 2.66 8.40
CA LEU A 77 17.89 3.51 9.17
C LEU A 77 17.92 3.14 10.67
N PRO A 78 17.89 4.13 11.58
CA PRO A 78 17.88 3.91 13.02
C PRO A 78 16.50 3.41 13.47
N ILE A 79 16.34 2.09 13.55
CA ILE A 79 15.05 1.45 13.84
C ILE A 79 14.45 1.89 15.18
N GLU A 80 15.26 2.10 16.22
CA GLU A 80 14.76 2.50 17.54
C GLU A 80 14.19 3.92 17.53
N GLN A 81 14.81 4.84 16.79
CA GLN A 81 14.28 6.19 16.61
C GLN A 81 12.94 6.17 15.86
N ILE A 82 12.83 5.33 14.83
CA ILE A 82 11.59 5.14 14.08
C ILE A 82 10.51 4.49 14.95
N ARG A 83 10.84 3.46 15.74
CA ARG A 83 9.92 2.79 16.67
C ARG A 83 9.40 3.74 17.73
N SER A 84 10.27 4.54 18.35
CA SER A 84 9.89 5.54 19.33
C SER A 84 8.93 6.59 18.73
N ALA A 85 9.26 7.10 17.55
CA ALA A 85 8.38 8.02 16.83
C ALA A 85 7.03 7.38 16.48
N TRP A 86 7.03 6.13 16.02
CA TRP A 86 5.82 5.40 15.66
C TRP A 86 4.91 5.14 16.87
N LEU A 87 5.51 4.76 18.01
CA LEU A 87 4.83 4.60 19.29
C LEU A 87 4.15 5.90 19.72
N SER A 88 4.84 7.04 19.60
CA SER A 88 4.26 8.35 19.93
C SER A 88 3.08 8.76 19.02
N ILE A 89 3.02 8.24 17.79
CA ILE A 89 2.00 8.59 16.80
C ILE A 89 0.78 7.68 16.92
N THR A 90 0.99 6.38 17.15
CA THR A 90 -0.03 5.34 16.99
C THR A 90 -0.32 4.54 18.26
N GLY A 91 0.55 4.62 19.28
CA GLY A 91 0.51 3.72 20.42
C GLY A 91 1.02 2.29 20.13
N ALA A 92 1.55 2.03 18.93
CA ALA A 92 2.18 0.77 18.53
C ALA A 92 3.68 0.97 18.29
N ASN A 93 4.52 0.04 18.73
CA ASN A 93 5.98 0.16 18.68
C ASN A 93 6.65 -0.87 17.74
N TRP A 94 5.89 -1.72 17.07
CA TRP A 94 6.49 -2.74 16.23
C TRP A 94 6.78 -2.17 14.84
N CYS A 95 8.07 -2.23 14.49
CA CYS A 95 8.59 -1.88 13.19
C CYS A 95 9.62 -2.93 12.78
N ARG A 96 9.72 -3.21 11.48
CA ARG A 96 10.77 -4.05 10.89
C ARG A 96 11.41 -3.32 9.71
N ILE A 97 12.73 -3.39 9.60
CA ILE A 97 13.48 -2.81 8.49
C ILE A 97 14.34 -3.90 7.87
N THR A 98 14.21 -4.12 6.57
CA THR A 98 15.05 -5.04 5.80
C THR A 98 15.71 -4.31 4.63
N PRO A 99 16.98 -4.62 4.30
CA PRO A 99 17.58 -4.13 3.08
C PRO A 99 16.84 -4.75 1.88
N VAL A 100 16.63 -3.92 0.86
CA VAL A 100 16.13 -4.39 -0.44
C VAL A 100 17.34 -4.62 -1.34
N LEU A 101 17.48 -5.82 -1.88
CA LEU A 101 18.65 -6.24 -2.68
C LEU A 101 18.39 -6.29 -4.18
N PHE A 102 17.19 -5.89 -4.61
CA PHE A 102 16.77 -5.85 -6.00
C PHE A 102 16.54 -4.42 -6.47
N ASP A 103 16.39 -4.25 -7.78
CA ASP A 103 16.15 -2.95 -8.39
C ASP A 103 14.86 -2.30 -7.88
N TRP A 104 14.78 -0.98 -8.06
CA TRP A 104 13.69 -0.17 -7.57
C TRP A 104 12.32 -0.55 -8.17
N ARG A 105 12.24 -1.11 -9.40
CA ARG A 105 10.96 -1.52 -10.00
C ARG A 105 10.41 -2.75 -9.29
N ARG A 106 11.27 -3.75 -9.05
CA ARG A 106 10.92 -4.90 -8.22
C ARG A 106 10.52 -4.46 -6.82
N ALA A 107 11.16 -3.44 -6.27
CA ALA A 107 10.81 -2.91 -4.96
C ALA A 107 9.50 -2.13 -4.88
N VAL A 108 9.15 -1.40 -5.93
CA VAL A 108 7.82 -0.82 -6.06
C VAL A 108 6.77 -1.93 -6.15
N SER A 109 6.99 -2.94 -7.00
CA SER A 109 6.10 -4.10 -7.13
C SER A 109 5.90 -4.83 -5.80
N GLU A 110 6.97 -5.00 -5.04
CA GLU A 110 6.94 -5.57 -3.69
C GLU A 110 6.07 -4.78 -2.73
N VAL A 111 6.05 -3.44 -2.76
CA VAL A 111 5.14 -2.65 -1.91
C VAL A 111 3.69 -2.76 -2.38
N VAL A 112 3.50 -2.80 -3.69
CA VAL A 112 2.20 -2.77 -4.35
C VAL A 112 1.43 -4.06 -4.18
N LYS A 113 2.12 -5.20 -4.01
CA LYS A 113 1.45 -6.49 -3.76
C LYS A 113 0.76 -6.58 -2.40
N TYR A 114 1.16 -5.74 -1.43
CA TYR A 114 0.67 -5.86 -0.05
C TYR A 114 -0.79 -5.42 0.14
N PRO A 115 -1.28 -4.32 -0.48
CA PRO A 115 -2.72 -4.04 -0.60
C PRO A 115 -3.54 -5.18 -1.17
N LEU A 116 -2.88 -6.07 -1.89
CA LEU A 116 -3.50 -7.16 -2.61
C LEU A 116 -3.46 -8.48 -1.87
N LYS A 117 -2.70 -8.52 -0.78
CA LYS A 117 -2.54 -9.71 0.05
C LYS A 117 -3.72 -9.80 1.02
N ILE A 118 -4.85 -10.28 0.51
CA ILE A 118 -6.08 -10.55 1.29
C ILE A 118 -6.08 -12.01 1.80
N ALA A 119 -4.93 -12.69 1.73
CA ALA A 119 -4.82 -14.14 1.83
C ALA A 119 -5.34 -14.74 3.16
N ASP A 120 -5.44 -13.93 4.22
CA ASP A 120 -5.62 -14.45 5.58
C ASP A 120 -7.09 -14.55 6.02
N PHE A 121 -8.06 -13.94 5.32
CA PHE A 121 -9.47 -13.93 5.76
C PHE A 121 -10.51 -13.92 4.63
N TYR A 122 -10.15 -14.34 3.42
CA TYR A 122 -11.11 -14.43 2.30
C TYR A 122 -12.24 -15.45 2.53
N ASN A 123 -12.01 -16.43 3.40
CA ASN A 123 -13.01 -17.43 3.81
C ASN A 123 -13.93 -16.96 4.96
N GLU A 124 -13.79 -15.71 5.42
CA GLU A 124 -14.66 -15.08 6.43
C GLU A 124 -15.51 -14.00 5.75
N PRO A 125 -16.73 -14.33 5.25
CA PRO A 125 -17.51 -13.43 4.40
C PRO A 125 -17.76 -12.05 5.01
N GLU A 126 -18.04 -11.99 6.31
CA GLU A 126 -18.33 -10.74 7.01
C GLU A 126 -17.09 -9.86 7.11
N ALA A 127 -15.94 -10.45 7.45
CA ALA A 127 -14.68 -9.72 7.54
C ALA A 127 -14.18 -9.26 6.17
N PHE A 128 -14.39 -10.09 5.15
CA PHE A 128 -14.08 -9.75 3.77
C PHE A 128 -14.96 -8.60 3.25
N ALA A 129 -16.28 -8.66 3.48
CA ALA A 129 -17.20 -7.58 3.11
C ALA A 129 -16.86 -6.25 3.81
N GLU A 130 -16.51 -6.30 5.10
CA GLU A 130 -16.08 -5.11 5.84
C GLU A 130 -14.78 -4.52 5.24
N TYR A 131 -13.80 -5.37 4.92
CA TYR A 131 -12.58 -4.92 4.27
C TYR A 131 -12.84 -4.30 2.89
N VAL A 132 -13.66 -4.93 2.05
CA VAL A 132 -14.04 -4.40 0.73
C VAL A 132 -14.70 -3.03 0.87
N GLY A 133 -15.62 -2.88 1.83
CA GLY A 133 -16.24 -1.59 2.14
C GLY A 133 -15.23 -0.54 2.64
N ALA A 134 -14.28 -0.96 3.48
CA ALA A 134 -13.26 -0.07 4.02
C ALA A 134 -12.28 0.46 2.96
N ILE A 135 -11.96 -0.33 1.93
CA ILE A 135 -11.04 0.09 0.86
C ILE A 135 -11.72 0.88 -0.26
N ASP A 136 -13.05 0.85 -0.36
CA ASP A 136 -13.78 1.57 -1.41
C ASP A 136 -13.49 3.08 -1.35
N GLY A 137 -13.15 3.64 -2.51
CA GLY A 137 -12.74 5.04 -2.65
C GLY A 137 -11.45 5.42 -1.90
N VAL A 138 -10.70 4.46 -1.35
CA VAL A 138 -9.45 4.72 -0.62
C VAL A 138 -8.23 4.39 -1.47
N ARG A 139 -7.28 5.34 -1.54
CA ARG A 139 -5.98 5.10 -2.16
C ARG A 139 -5.08 4.29 -1.23
N LEU A 140 -4.92 3.00 -1.52
CA LEU A 140 -4.12 2.03 -0.75
C LEU A 140 -2.60 2.07 -1.00
N VAL A 141 -2.14 2.81 -2.02
CA VAL A 141 -0.71 3.04 -2.29
C VAL A 141 -0.43 4.52 -2.48
N ARG A 142 0.52 5.08 -1.72
CA ARG A 142 0.85 6.51 -1.72
C ARG A 142 2.35 6.72 -1.82
N GLY A 143 2.77 7.73 -2.57
CA GLY A 143 4.16 8.18 -2.66
C GLY A 143 4.38 9.46 -1.85
N TYR A 144 5.55 9.57 -1.22
CA TYR A 144 5.96 10.67 -0.35
C TYR A 144 7.37 11.14 -0.70
N GLY A 145 7.68 12.41 -0.42
CA GLY A 145 8.98 13.01 -0.75
C GLY A 145 9.30 12.86 -2.24
N ALA A 146 10.48 12.30 -2.55
CA ALA A 146 10.91 12.02 -3.91
C ALA A 146 9.88 11.19 -4.72
N PHE A 147 9.06 10.36 -4.06
CA PHE A 147 8.08 9.47 -4.70
C PHE A 147 6.68 10.07 -4.88
N SER A 148 6.45 11.31 -4.44
CA SER A 148 5.13 11.98 -4.51
C SER A 148 4.53 12.03 -5.93
N ARG A 149 5.36 12.03 -6.98
CA ARG A 149 4.94 12.04 -8.39
C ARG A 149 5.23 10.74 -9.14
N LEU A 150 5.41 9.63 -8.42
CA LEU A 150 5.71 8.35 -9.07
C LEU A 150 4.57 7.92 -10.00
N ALA A 151 3.32 8.06 -9.55
CA ALA A 151 2.14 7.69 -10.33
C ALA A 151 1.99 8.49 -11.64
N GLU A 152 2.51 9.72 -11.70
CA GLU A 152 2.48 10.53 -12.93
C GLU A 152 3.44 10.01 -13.99
N LYS A 153 4.54 9.36 -13.56
CA LYS A 153 5.53 8.75 -14.46
C LYS A 153 5.15 7.34 -14.87
N PHE A 154 4.42 6.64 -14.02
CA PHE A 154 3.77 5.38 -14.38
C PHE A 154 2.42 5.67 -15.03
N LYS A 155 2.44 6.24 -16.23
CA LYS A 155 1.34 6.00 -17.17
C LYS A 155 1.52 4.57 -17.66
N PRO A 156 0.55 3.66 -17.47
CA PRO A 156 0.60 2.36 -18.13
C PRO A 156 0.78 2.62 -19.63
N SER A 157 1.96 2.30 -20.16
CA SER A 157 2.22 2.37 -21.61
C SER A 157 1.69 1.14 -22.34
N GLY A 158 1.15 0.16 -21.59
CA GLY A 158 0.55 -1.04 -22.14
C GLY A 158 -0.69 -0.67 -22.94
N LYS A 159 -0.72 -1.11 -24.20
CA LYS A 159 -2.00 -1.28 -24.91
C LYS A 159 -2.87 -2.14 -24.01
N LEU A 160 -4.07 -1.65 -23.69
CA LEU A 160 -5.11 -2.43 -23.05
C LEU A 160 -5.14 -3.83 -23.70
N SER A 161 -4.95 -4.90 -22.92
CA SER A 161 -4.87 -6.26 -23.47
C SER A 161 -6.09 -6.54 -24.35
N GLU A 162 -5.89 -7.04 -25.57
CA GLU A 162 -7.02 -7.39 -26.44
C GLU A 162 -7.84 -8.59 -25.94
N ILE A 163 -7.38 -9.22 -24.86
CA ILE A 163 -8.04 -10.31 -24.16
C ILE A 163 -9.38 -9.80 -23.59
N PRO A 164 -10.52 -10.32 -24.08
CA PRO A 164 -11.84 -9.96 -23.57
C PRO A 164 -12.11 -10.67 -22.23
N CYS A 165 -12.79 -9.98 -21.31
CA CYS A 165 -13.36 -10.61 -20.12
C CYS A 165 -14.27 -11.79 -20.54
N PRO A 166 -14.13 -12.98 -19.95
CA PRO A 166 -14.92 -14.15 -20.34
C PRO A 166 -16.42 -14.03 -19.98
N VAL A 167 -16.78 -13.11 -19.08
CA VAL A 167 -18.18 -12.90 -18.66
C VAL A 167 -18.85 -11.78 -19.46
N CYS A 168 -18.19 -10.65 -19.67
CA CYS A 168 -18.82 -9.49 -20.32
C CYS A 168 -18.25 -9.12 -21.69
N GLY A 169 -17.22 -9.83 -22.18
CA GLY A 169 -16.60 -9.58 -23.49
C GLY A 169 -15.77 -8.30 -23.58
N GLN A 170 -15.69 -7.51 -22.52
CA GLN A 170 -14.97 -6.24 -22.52
C GLN A 170 -13.45 -6.47 -22.63
N LYS A 171 -12.83 -5.88 -23.66
CA LYS A 171 -11.37 -5.92 -23.87
C LYS A 171 -10.65 -4.90 -22.98
N GLY A 172 -9.39 -5.17 -22.64
CA GLY A 172 -8.49 -4.26 -21.92
C GLY A 172 -8.21 -4.59 -20.45
N PHE A 173 -8.57 -5.78 -20.00
CA PHE A 173 -8.63 -6.12 -18.58
C PHE A 173 -7.32 -6.70 -18.01
N VAL A 174 -6.50 -7.36 -18.82
CA VAL A 174 -5.53 -8.36 -18.34
C VAL A 174 -4.12 -7.80 -18.09
N GLU A 175 -3.69 -6.70 -18.73
CA GLU A 175 -2.35 -6.13 -18.44
C GLU A 175 -2.28 -5.21 -17.20
N LYS A 176 -3.41 -4.97 -16.53
CA LYS A 176 -3.35 -4.44 -15.16
C LYS A 176 -2.97 -5.51 -14.14
N ILE A 177 -3.22 -6.78 -14.43
CA ILE A 177 -2.97 -7.89 -13.49
C ILE A 177 -1.46 -8.08 -13.22
N ALA A 178 -0.59 -7.82 -14.20
CA ALA A 178 0.86 -7.97 -14.04
C ALA A 178 1.59 -6.68 -13.58
N SER A 179 0.87 -5.56 -13.45
CA SER A 179 1.46 -4.31 -12.95
C SER A 179 0.88 -3.88 -11.61
N TYR A 180 -0.42 -4.00 -11.35
CA TYR A 180 -1.08 -3.58 -10.11
C TYR A 180 -2.50 -4.14 -10.12
N GLN A 181 -2.95 -4.98 -9.15
CA GLN A 181 -4.33 -5.10 -8.58
C GLN A 181 -4.77 -6.54 -8.18
N PRO A 182 -5.50 -6.77 -7.05
CA PRO A 182 -6.85 -6.35 -6.64
C PRO A 182 -7.09 -4.86 -6.42
N ALA A 183 -7.61 -4.29 -7.49
CA ALA A 183 -8.76 -3.42 -7.54
C ALA A 183 -9.56 -3.93 -8.75
N CYS A 184 -9.73 -5.25 -8.79
CA CYS A 184 -10.44 -5.94 -9.85
C CYS A 184 -11.94 -5.59 -9.86
N ASP A 185 -12.44 -4.83 -8.89
CA ASP A 185 -13.87 -4.56 -8.77
C ASP A 185 -14.26 -3.08 -8.90
N PHE A 186 -13.34 -2.15 -9.17
CA PHE A 186 -13.66 -0.71 -9.12
C PHE A 186 -13.50 0.03 -10.47
N LYS A 187 -14.61 0.60 -10.97
CA LYS A 187 -14.61 1.55 -12.09
C LYS A 187 -14.75 2.99 -11.57
N ARG A 188 -13.99 3.92 -12.15
CA ARG A 188 -14.12 5.37 -11.85
C ARG A 188 -15.26 5.97 -12.66
N ALA A 189 -16.23 6.58 -11.99
CA ALA A 189 -17.33 7.36 -12.56
C ALA A 189 -17.18 8.85 -12.20
N PRO A 190 -17.91 9.77 -12.86
CA PRO A 190 -17.83 11.21 -12.59
C PRO A 190 -18.16 11.61 -11.14
N TRP A 191 -18.91 10.77 -10.41
CA TRP A 191 -19.35 11.00 -9.03
C TRP A 191 -18.69 10.10 -7.99
N GLY A 192 -17.75 9.22 -8.35
CA GLY A 192 -17.10 8.33 -7.39
C GLY A 192 -16.55 7.02 -7.98
N TRP A 193 -16.15 6.10 -7.11
CA TRP A 193 -15.76 4.74 -7.48
C TRP A 193 -16.97 3.81 -7.33
N GLN A 194 -17.15 2.87 -8.25
CA GLN A 194 -18.26 1.92 -8.26
C GLN A 194 -17.73 0.49 -8.20
N TYR A 195 -18.18 -0.27 -7.19
CA TYR A 195 -17.89 -1.69 -6.98
C TYR A 195 -18.71 -2.60 -7.93
N LEU A 196 -18.10 -3.62 -8.53
CA LEU A 196 -18.72 -4.59 -9.44
C LEU A 196 -18.55 -6.04 -8.92
N PRO A 197 -19.56 -6.61 -8.24
CA PRO A 197 -19.43 -7.84 -7.44
C PRO A 197 -19.31 -9.17 -8.21
N ASN A 198 -19.28 -9.17 -9.56
CA ASN A 198 -19.33 -10.40 -10.38
C ASN A 198 -18.20 -10.49 -11.42
N ALA A 199 -17.04 -9.88 -11.17
CA ALA A 199 -15.86 -10.11 -12.01
C ALA A 199 -15.31 -11.53 -11.73
N PRO A 200 -15.22 -12.44 -12.72
CA PRO A 200 -14.64 -13.77 -12.50
C PRO A 200 -13.12 -13.66 -12.21
N PRO A 201 -12.53 -14.66 -11.53
CA PRO A 201 -11.14 -14.65 -11.05
C PRO A 201 -10.09 -14.37 -12.12
#